data_AF-A0A8I1AEP9-F1
#
_entry.id   AF-A0A8I1AEP9-F1
#
_cell.length_a   1.000
_cell.length_b   1.000
_cell.length_c   1.000
_cell.angle_alpha   90.00
_cell.angle_beta   90.00
_cell.angle_gamma   90.00
#
_symmetry.space_group_name_H-M   'P 1'
#
loop_
_entity.id
_entity.type
_entity.pdbx_description
1 polymer ?
#
loop_
_entity_poly.entity_id
_entity_poly.type
_entity_poly.pdbx_seq_one_letter_code
_entity_poly.pdbx_strand_id
1 'polypeptide(L)'
;MTGIMFGILKVGKAGLAIAWYEHLSEDAKAAYVLCLSEKILVLTRSYPWHQLIRNMMDMCWEWVEGKKYGADDLYYQFDDEEDGLIFIEGEKEVAESPQFMLILHTILEAICYIMWQAYKYEKKDYLPQILDLVSDESIEMDFMAKIKRIHGYQEEWSERLKEYLLKNYPARSDKQIKREELLKLIS
;
A
#
# COMPACT_ATOMS: atom_id res chain seq x y z
N MET A 1 -46.65 -5.09 6.53
CA MET A 1 -45.93 -4.52 5.38
C MET A 1 -44.45 -4.44 5.72
N THR A 2 -43.64 -5.19 4.97
CA THR A 2 -42.21 -4.99 4.62
C THR A 2 -41.25 -4.66 5.78
N GLY A 3 -40.35 -5.54 6.24
CA GLY A 3 -39.34 -6.28 5.45
C GLY A 3 -38.22 -5.31 5.06
N ILE A 4 -37.01 -5.40 5.64
CA ILE A 4 -35.89 -6.21 5.12
C ILE A 4 -35.02 -6.71 6.30
N MET A 5 -34.94 -8.04 6.43
CA MET A 5 -33.90 -8.76 7.16
C MET A 5 -32.64 -8.75 6.28
N PHE A 6 -31.51 -8.26 6.78
CA PHE A 6 -30.21 -8.47 6.14
C PHE A 6 -29.87 -9.96 6.17
N GLY A 7 -29.71 -10.52 4.97
CA GLY A 7 -29.49 -11.95 4.76
C GLY A 7 -28.07 -12.39 5.11
N ILE A 8 -27.99 -13.25 6.14
CA ILE A 8 -27.31 -14.55 6.14
C ILE A 8 -25.80 -14.54 5.80
N LEU A 9 -24.96 -14.41 6.83
CA LEU A 9 -23.71 -15.19 6.91
C LEU A 9 -24.09 -16.65 7.16
N LYS A 10 -24.03 -17.49 6.12
CA LYS A 10 -24.14 -18.94 6.26
C LYS A 10 -22.78 -19.46 6.73
N VAL A 11 -22.63 -19.62 8.05
CA VAL A 11 -21.48 -20.30 8.65
C VAL A 11 -21.58 -21.79 8.35
N GLY A 12 -20.64 -22.31 7.56
CA GLY A 12 -20.49 -23.73 7.28
C GLY A 12 -19.02 -24.15 7.42
N LYS A 13 -18.76 -25.06 8.36
CA LYS A 13 -17.53 -25.87 8.56
C LYS A 13 -16.19 -25.17 8.27
N ALA A 14 -15.52 -24.68 9.32
CA ALA A 14 -14.07 -24.44 9.41
C ALA A 14 -13.35 -24.20 8.07
N GLY A 15 -13.82 -23.20 7.32
CA GLY A 15 -13.11 -22.61 6.19
C GLY A 15 -12.58 -21.28 6.68
N LEU A 16 -11.27 -21.06 6.55
CA LEU A 16 -10.67 -19.74 6.77
C LEU A 16 -11.52 -18.72 6.02
N ALA A 17 -11.98 -17.67 6.71
CA ALA A 17 -12.63 -16.57 6.04
C ALA A 17 -11.63 -16.03 5.00
N ILE A 18 -12.01 -16.08 3.72
CA ILE A 18 -11.19 -15.54 2.63
C ILE A 18 -10.93 -14.08 2.96
N ALA A 19 -9.66 -13.67 2.95
CA ALA A 19 -9.30 -12.31 3.28
C ALA A 19 -9.89 -11.35 2.23
N TRP A 20 -10.38 -10.19 2.67
CA TRP A 20 -11.11 -9.27 1.78
C TRP A 20 -10.27 -8.83 0.57
N TYR A 21 -8.94 -8.72 0.72
CA TYR A 21 -8.04 -8.34 -0.35
C TYR A 21 -7.94 -9.41 -1.45
N GLU A 22 -8.22 -10.68 -1.17
CA GLU A 22 -8.27 -11.74 -2.19
C GLU A 22 -9.42 -11.53 -3.19
N HIS A 23 -10.39 -10.69 -2.85
CA HIS A 23 -11.48 -10.31 -3.74
C HIS A 23 -11.16 -9.11 -4.63
N LEU A 24 -9.97 -8.50 -4.48
CA LEU A 24 -9.52 -7.37 -5.28
C LEU A 24 -8.59 -7.79 -6.42
N SER A 25 -8.58 -7.00 -7.50
CA SER A 25 -7.51 -7.08 -8.50
C SER A 25 -6.17 -6.71 -7.85
N GLU A 26 -5.06 -7.19 -8.42
CA GLU A 26 -3.72 -6.90 -7.90
C GLU A 26 -3.44 -5.38 -7.87
N ASP A 27 -3.86 -4.65 -8.92
CA ASP A 27 -3.74 -3.19 -8.97
C ASP A 27 -4.56 -2.49 -7.88
N ALA A 28 -5.72 -3.04 -7.52
CA ALA A 28 -6.54 -2.48 -6.44
C ALA A 28 -5.93 -2.73 -5.06
N LYS A 29 -5.29 -3.88 -4.82
CA LYS A 29 -4.53 -4.13 -3.58
C LYS A 29 -3.37 -3.14 -3.46
N ALA A 30 -2.63 -2.95 -4.54
CA ALA A 30 -1.54 -1.98 -4.62
C ALA A 30 -2.03 -0.54 -4.38
N ALA A 31 -3.13 -0.14 -5.03
CA ALA A 31 -3.72 1.17 -4.85
C ALA A 31 -4.21 1.43 -3.42
N TYR A 32 -4.72 0.40 -2.74
CA TYR A 32 -5.18 0.50 -1.35
C TYR A 32 -4.06 0.95 -0.40
N VAL A 33 -2.91 0.26 -0.43
CA VAL A 33 -1.78 0.59 0.45
C VAL A 33 -1.16 1.95 0.09
N LEU A 34 -1.12 2.31 -1.21
CA LEU A 34 -0.63 3.62 -1.64
C LEU A 34 -1.54 4.76 -1.18
N CYS A 35 -2.87 4.61 -1.29
CA CYS A 35 -3.81 5.66 -0.84
C CYS A 35 -3.66 5.97 0.64
N LEU A 36 -3.50 4.94 1.46
CA LEU A 36 -3.31 5.12 2.90
C LEU A 36 -1.93 5.71 3.23
N SER A 37 -0.90 5.29 2.51
CA SER A 37 0.45 5.85 2.61
C SER A 37 0.50 7.35 2.25
N GLU A 38 -0.29 7.78 1.27
CA GLU A 38 -0.43 9.19 0.88
C GLU A 38 -0.96 10.05 2.05
N LYS A 39 -1.88 9.53 2.86
CA LYS A 39 -2.42 10.27 4.01
C LYS A 39 -1.38 10.51 5.10
N ILE A 40 -0.50 9.53 5.34
CA ILE A 40 0.54 9.65 6.37
C ILE A 40 1.79 10.37 5.86
N LEU A 41 2.09 10.31 4.55
CA LEU A 41 3.21 11.04 3.94
C LEU A 41 3.07 12.56 4.07
N VAL A 42 1.83 13.09 4.14
CA VAL A 42 1.57 14.52 4.41
C VAL A 42 2.23 14.99 5.71
N LEU A 43 2.37 14.11 6.70
CA LEU A 43 2.94 14.42 8.01
C LEU A 43 4.45 14.71 7.95
N THR A 44 5.10 14.40 6.82
CA THR A 44 6.55 14.52 6.67
C THR A 44 6.98 15.70 5.80
N ARG A 45 6.04 16.51 5.28
CA ARG A 45 6.29 17.59 4.30
C ARG A 45 7.31 18.64 4.70
N SER A 46 7.56 18.81 6.00
CA SER A 46 8.52 19.80 6.51
C SER A 46 9.97 19.29 6.53
N TYR A 47 10.21 18.02 6.20
CA TYR A 47 11.52 17.39 6.32
C TYR A 47 12.22 17.22 4.97
N PRO A 48 13.55 17.39 4.87
CA PRO A 48 14.28 17.32 3.60
C PRO A 48 14.09 15.99 2.85
N TRP A 49 14.12 14.88 3.58
CA TRP A 49 13.95 13.52 3.03
C TRP A 49 12.54 13.23 2.50
N HIS A 50 11.56 14.10 2.75
CA HIS A 50 10.21 13.97 2.20
C HIS A 50 10.22 13.82 0.68
N GLN A 51 11.09 14.58 0.00
CA GLN A 51 11.11 14.60 -1.46
C GLN A 51 11.57 13.26 -2.05
N LEU A 52 12.49 12.56 -1.39
CA LEU A 52 12.95 11.23 -1.80
C LEU A 52 11.78 10.24 -1.79
N ILE A 53 11.05 10.18 -0.67
CA ILE A 53 9.87 9.31 -0.53
C ILE A 53 8.77 9.72 -1.51
N ARG A 54 8.54 11.02 -1.70
CA ARG A 54 7.53 11.54 -2.64
C ARG A 54 7.82 11.07 -4.07
N ASN A 55 9.06 11.19 -4.52
CA ASN A 55 9.48 10.75 -5.84
C ASN A 55 9.23 9.24 -6.02
N MET A 56 9.64 8.43 -5.05
CA MET A 56 9.41 6.97 -5.11
C MET A 56 7.93 6.62 -5.12
N MET A 57 7.13 7.29 -4.28
CA MET A 57 5.68 7.09 -4.24
C MET A 57 5.00 7.49 -5.55
N ASP A 58 5.49 8.53 -6.25
CA ASP A 58 5.01 8.88 -7.58
C ASP A 58 5.37 7.81 -8.61
N MET A 59 6.57 7.22 -8.55
CA MET A 59 6.92 6.08 -9.40
C MET A 59 6.04 4.86 -9.15
N CYS A 60 5.75 4.55 -7.88
CA CYS A 60 4.80 3.49 -7.51
C CYS A 60 3.41 3.74 -8.08
N TRP A 61 2.91 4.98 -8.04
CA TRP A 61 1.63 5.32 -8.65
C TRP A 61 1.65 5.18 -10.18
N GLU A 62 2.69 5.67 -10.85
CA GLU A 62 2.84 5.52 -12.29
C GLU A 62 2.96 4.05 -12.72
N TRP A 63 3.50 3.18 -11.85
CA TRP A 63 3.43 1.73 -12.03
C TRP A 63 2.02 1.17 -11.85
N VAL A 64 1.28 1.57 -10.81
CA VAL A 64 -0.10 1.10 -10.59
C VAL A 64 -1.03 1.55 -11.73
N GLU A 65 -0.94 2.80 -12.16
CA GLU A 65 -1.84 3.36 -13.17
C GLU A 65 -1.52 2.85 -14.58
N GLY A 66 -0.25 2.64 -14.92
CA GLY A 66 0.14 2.38 -16.32
C GLY A 66 1.33 1.46 -16.52
N LYS A 67 1.88 0.85 -15.46
CA LYS A 67 3.08 0.00 -15.52
C LYS A 67 4.27 0.72 -16.18
N LYS A 68 4.41 2.03 -15.91
CA LYS A 68 5.39 2.89 -16.59
C LYS A 68 6.84 2.49 -16.30
N TYR A 69 7.12 1.99 -15.10
CA TYR A 69 8.44 1.53 -14.67
C TYR A 69 8.48 0.02 -14.59
N GLY A 70 9.66 -0.57 -14.80
CA GLY A 70 9.92 -1.96 -14.51
C GLY A 70 10.14 -2.23 -13.02
N ALA A 71 10.09 -3.49 -12.63
CA ALA A 71 10.38 -3.93 -11.26
C ALA A 71 11.81 -3.57 -10.82
N ASP A 72 12.79 -3.69 -11.72
CA ASP A 72 14.18 -3.32 -11.45
C ASP A 72 14.35 -1.79 -11.36
N ASP A 73 13.65 -1.01 -12.20
CA ASP A 73 13.72 0.46 -12.15
C ASP A 73 13.26 0.97 -10.77
N LEU A 74 12.18 0.38 -10.24
CA LEU A 74 11.68 0.68 -8.90
C LEU A 74 12.70 0.28 -7.83
N TYR A 75 13.31 -0.90 -7.95
CA TYR A 75 14.30 -1.39 -6.99
C TYR A 75 15.57 -0.53 -6.97
N TYR A 76 16.10 -0.16 -8.13
CA TYR A 76 17.28 0.70 -8.22
C TYR A 76 17.04 2.09 -7.64
N GLN A 77 15.84 2.64 -7.80
CA GLN A 77 15.50 3.91 -7.16
C GLN A 77 15.35 3.78 -5.63
N PHE A 78 14.85 2.63 -5.16
CA PHE A 78 14.66 2.37 -3.74
C PHE A 78 15.99 2.16 -3.00
N ASP A 79 16.88 1.38 -3.58
CA ASP A 79 18.17 0.95 -3.01
C ASP A 79 19.35 1.68 -3.70
N ASP A 80 19.16 2.97 -3.98
CA ASP A 80 20.20 3.80 -4.58
C ASP A 80 21.42 3.91 -3.65
N GLU A 81 22.63 3.88 -4.21
CA GLU A 81 23.88 3.85 -3.43
C GLU A 81 24.09 5.12 -2.59
N GLU A 82 23.59 6.27 -3.04
CA GLU A 82 23.74 7.56 -2.36
C GLU A 82 22.44 7.99 -1.67
N ASP A 83 21.30 7.82 -2.35
CA ASP A 83 19.98 8.32 -1.92
C ASP A 83 18.98 7.20 -1.56
N GLY A 84 19.49 6.00 -1.27
CA GLY A 84 18.68 4.85 -0.87
C GLY A 84 17.73 5.16 0.29
N LEU A 85 16.46 4.79 0.15
CA LEU A 85 15.42 5.23 1.09
C LEU A 85 15.60 4.71 2.51
N ILE A 86 16.36 3.61 2.68
CA ILE A 86 16.70 3.06 3.99
C ILE A 86 17.59 4.00 4.80
N PHE A 87 18.39 4.85 4.15
CA PHE A 87 19.28 5.80 4.84
C PHE A 87 18.52 6.89 5.61
N ILE A 88 17.24 7.12 5.26
CA ILE A 88 16.36 8.07 5.96
C ILE A 88 16.19 7.69 7.45
N GLU A 89 16.35 6.41 7.81
CA GLU A 89 16.35 5.97 9.22
C GLU A 89 17.44 6.64 10.06
N GLY A 90 18.55 7.04 9.44
CA GLY A 90 19.66 7.73 10.08
C GLY A 90 19.43 9.23 10.29
N GLU A 91 18.39 9.82 9.69
CA GLU A 91 18.05 11.22 9.88
C GLU A 91 17.63 11.47 11.33
N LYS A 92 18.14 12.56 11.92
CA LYS A 92 18.03 12.80 13.36
C LYS A 92 16.58 12.78 13.84
N GLU A 93 15.69 13.45 13.13
CA GLU A 93 14.26 13.50 13.43
C GLU A 93 13.59 12.12 13.36
N VAL A 94 14.07 11.22 12.52
CA VAL A 94 13.52 9.87 12.37
C VAL A 94 14.06 8.98 13.47
N ALA A 95 15.38 8.98 13.68
CA ALA A 95 16.05 8.18 14.70
C ALA A 95 15.59 8.52 16.13
N GLU A 96 15.29 9.79 16.42
CA GLU A 96 14.86 10.24 17.74
C GLU A 96 13.33 10.17 17.97
N SER A 97 12.54 9.82 16.94
CA SER A 97 11.08 9.80 17.01
C SER A 97 10.51 8.43 16.62
N PRO A 98 10.00 7.64 17.59
CA PRO A 98 9.28 6.40 17.29
C PRO A 98 8.11 6.61 16.32
N GLN A 99 7.51 7.80 16.33
CA GLN A 99 6.40 8.15 15.45
C GLN A 99 6.87 8.36 14.01
N PHE A 100 8.02 9.00 13.77
CA PHE A 100 8.55 9.16 12.41
C PHE A 100 9.14 7.87 11.87
N MET A 101 9.82 7.09 12.71
CA MET A 101 10.28 5.76 12.34
C MET A 101 9.11 4.86 11.92
N LEU A 102 7.99 4.88 12.67
CA LEU A 102 6.78 4.16 12.30
C LEU A 102 6.19 4.65 10.97
N ILE A 103 6.14 5.97 10.73
CA ILE A 103 5.65 6.53 9.45
C ILE A 103 6.54 6.06 8.29
N LEU A 104 7.86 6.21 8.43
CA LEU A 104 8.83 5.78 7.41
C LEU A 104 8.67 4.30 7.10
N HIS A 105 8.73 3.43 8.10
CA HIS A 105 8.59 1.97 7.92
C HIS A 105 7.26 1.58 7.27
N THR A 106 6.17 2.25 7.62
CA THR A 106 4.85 1.99 7.02
C THR A 106 4.84 2.37 5.52
N ILE A 107 5.49 3.48 5.15
CA ILE A 107 5.57 3.90 3.74
C ILE A 107 6.52 2.99 2.95
N LEU A 108 7.70 2.65 3.51
CA LEU A 108 8.64 1.73 2.86
C LEU A 108 8.01 0.35 2.64
N GLU A 109 7.19 -0.14 3.58
CA GLU A 109 6.46 -1.39 3.42
C GLU A 109 5.45 -1.34 2.27
N ALA A 110 4.73 -0.23 2.10
CA ALA A 110 3.87 -0.05 0.93
C ALA A 110 4.69 -0.04 -0.36
N ILE A 111 5.83 0.66 -0.40
CA ILE A 111 6.73 0.69 -1.56
C ILE A 111 7.24 -0.71 -1.90
N CYS A 112 7.70 -1.48 -0.90
CA CYS A 112 8.10 -2.88 -1.06
C CYS A 112 6.96 -3.75 -1.60
N TYR A 113 5.72 -3.55 -1.15
CA TYR A 113 4.56 -4.24 -1.69
C TYR A 113 4.34 -3.93 -3.18
N ILE A 114 4.53 -2.68 -3.60
CA ILE A 114 4.45 -2.31 -5.02
C ILE A 114 5.58 -2.94 -5.85
N MET A 115 6.81 -2.91 -5.35
CA MET A 115 7.94 -3.58 -6.02
C MET A 115 7.65 -5.08 -6.16
N TRP A 116 7.23 -5.75 -5.10
CA TRP A 116 6.87 -7.18 -5.14
C TRP A 116 5.77 -7.49 -6.17
N GLN A 117 4.73 -6.65 -6.24
CA GLN A 117 3.69 -6.75 -7.27
C GLN A 117 4.26 -6.54 -8.69
N ALA A 118 5.23 -5.65 -8.88
CA ALA A 118 5.93 -5.45 -10.15
C ALA A 118 6.72 -6.70 -10.58
N TYR A 119 7.52 -7.27 -9.68
CA TYR A 119 8.26 -8.52 -9.94
C TYR A 119 7.31 -9.67 -10.32
N LYS A 120 6.19 -9.82 -9.60
CA LYS A 120 5.15 -10.82 -9.90
C LYS A 120 4.48 -10.58 -11.25
N TYR A 121 4.15 -9.33 -11.58
CA TYR A 121 3.54 -8.94 -12.86
C TYR A 121 4.44 -9.30 -14.05
N GLU A 122 5.74 -9.01 -13.92
CA GLU A 122 6.74 -9.28 -14.95
C GLU A 122 7.18 -10.75 -15.03
N LYS A 123 6.79 -11.57 -14.04
CA LYS A 123 7.18 -12.99 -13.93
C LYS A 123 8.71 -13.18 -13.92
N LYS A 124 9.41 -12.28 -13.21
CA LYS A 124 10.85 -12.38 -12.99
C LYS A 124 11.16 -13.69 -12.26
N ASP A 125 12.29 -14.30 -12.60
CA ASP A 125 12.79 -15.56 -12.02
C ASP A 125 13.65 -15.35 -10.77
N TYR A 126 13.91 -14.10 -10.40
CA TYR A 126 14.54 -13.68 -9.16
C TYR A 126 13.67 -12.64 -8.45
N LEU A 127 13.94 -12.47 -7.16
CA LEU A 127 13.34 -11.47 -6.30
C LEU A 127 14.44 -10.92 -5.38
N PRO A 128 14.60 -9.58 -5.24
CA PRO A 128 15.50 -9.00 -4.26
C PRO A 128 15.17 -9.49 -2.85
N GLN A 129 16.19 -9.78 -2.04
CA GLN A 129 16.02 -10.38 -0.71
C GLN A 129 15.09 -9.58 0.22
N ILE A 130 15.09 -8.24 0.10
CA ILE A 130 14.22 -7.37 0.89
C ILE A 130 12.72 -7.65 0.65
N LEU A 131 12.38 -8.30 -0.47
CA LEU A 131 11.01 -8.64 -0.85
C LEU A 131 10.62 -10.09 -0.53
N ASP A 132 11.52 -10.92 0.00
CA ASP A 132 11.29 -12.36 0.21
C ASP A 132 10.09 -12.66 1.13
N LEU A 133 9.82 -11.77 2.09
CA LEU A 133 8.73 -11.91 3.05
C LEU A 133 7.47 -11.13 2.67
N VAL A 134 7.51 -10.38 1.56
CA VAL A 134 6.38 -9.56 1.12
C VAL A 134 5.33 -10.47 0.48
N SER A 135 4.08 -10.29 0.91
CA SER A 135 2.94 -11.04 0.39
C SER A 135 1.65 -10.23 0.50
N ASP A 136 0.55 -10.75 -0.05
CA ASP A 136 -0.77 -10.15 0.15
C ASP A 136 -1.19 -10.15 1.63
N GLU A 137 -0.74 -11.12 2.44
CA GLU A 137 -1.03 -11.18 3.87
C GLU A 137 -0.40 -10.00 4.63
N SER A 138 0.73 -9.48 4.14
CA SER A 138 1.43 -8.32 4.71
C SER A 138 0.58 -7.05 4.71
N ILE A 139 -0.45 -6.95 3.85
CA ILE A 139 -1.41 -5.83 3.88
C ILE A 139 -2.05 -5.72 5.27
N GLU A 140 -2.57 -6.83 5.81
CA GLU A 140 -3.27 -6.83 7.09
C GLU A 140 -2.34 -7.07 8.27
N MET A 141 -1.43 -8.03 8.15
CA MET A 141 -0.56 -8.44 9.25
C MET A 141 0.45 -7.38 9.63
N ASP A 142 0.95 -6.63 8.63
CA ASP A 142 2.05 -5.71 8.83
C ASP A 142 1.64 -4.26 8.56
N PHE A 143 1.19 -3.93 7.34
CA PHE A 143 0.90 -2.56 6.94
C PHE A 143 -0.27 -1.96 7.74
N MET A 144 -1.42 -2.63 7.79
CA MET A 144 -2.57 -2.15 8.56
C MET A 144 -2.30 -2.15 10.06
N ALA A 145 -1.54 -3.12 10.57
CA ALA A 145 -1.14 -3.16 11.97
C ALA A 145 -0.26 -1.95 12.35
N LYS A 146 0.64 -1.51 11.46
CA LYS A 146 1.48 -0.33 11.67
C LYS A 146 0.70 0.97 11.50
N ILE A 147 -0.05 1.15 10.40
CA ILE A 147 -0.70 2.43 10.09
C ILE A 147 -1.73 2.84 11.14
N LYS A 148 -2.43 1.87 11.76
CA LYS A 148 -3.40 2.11 12.85
C LYS A 148 -2.78 2.74 14.09
N ARG A 149 -1.46 2.62 14.25
CA ARG A 149 -0.70 3.19 15.37
C ARG A 149 -0.16 4.59 15.05
N ILE A 150 -0.32 5.07 13.81
CA ILE A 150 0.16 6.39 13.41
C ILE A 150 -0.79 7.48 13.89
N HIS A 151 -0.24 8.50 14.55
CA HIS A 151 -1.00 9.68 14.94
C HIS A 151 -1.62 10.37 13.73
N GLY A 152 -2.94 10.58 13.77
CA GLY A 152 -3.70 11.21 12.69
C GLY A 152 -4.33 10.22 11.70
N TYR A 153 -4.02 8.92 11.78
CA TYR A 153 -4.75 7.90 11.02
C TYR A 153 -6.24 7.86 11.41
N GLN A 154 -7.11 7.63 10.43
CA GLN A 154 -8.55 7.48 10.60
C GLN A 154 -9.02 6.17 9.95
N GLU A 155 -9.72 5.33 10.72
CA GLU A 155 -10.19 4.02 10.22
C GLU A 155 -11.13 4.16 9.01
N GLU A 156 -11.90 5.25 8.96
CA GLU A 156 -12.80 5.56 7.85
C GLU A 156 -12.09 5.63 6.49
N TRP A 157 -10.80 5.99 6.43
CA TRP A 157 -10.05 5.98 5.18
C TRP A 157 -9.95 4.57 4.60
N SER A 158 -9.59 3.61 5.46
CA SER A 158 -9.51 2.19 5.11
C SER A 158 -10.89 1.66 4.72
N GLU A 159 -11.92 1.93 5.52
CA GLU A 159 -13.28 1.44 5.27
C GLU A 159 -13.84 1.93 3.92
N ARG A 160 -13.76 3.22 3.65
CA ARG A 160 -14.25 3.81 2.38
C ARG A 160 -13.50 3.27 1.17
N LEU A 161 -12.18 3.10 1.27
CA LEU A 161 -11.39 2.48 0.20
C LEU A 161 -11.80 1.03 -0.02
N LYS A 162 -11.90 0.22 1.05
CA LYS A 162 -12.29 -1.20 0.95
C LYS A 162 -13.64 -1.34 0.26
N GLU A 163 -14.65 -0.60 0.72
CA GLU A 163 -15.99 -0.62 0.12
C GLU A 163 -15.97 -0.24 -1.37
N TYR A 164 -15.26 0.82 -1.71
CA TYR A 164 -15.16 1.28 -3.09
C TYR A 164 -14.43 0.28 -3.98
N LEU A 165 -13.29 -0.22 -3.54
CA LEU A 165 -12.44 -1.14 -4.31
C LEU A 165 -13.14 -2.49 -4.52
N LEU A 166 -13.77 -3.06 -3.49
CA LEU A 166 -14.52 -4.31 -3.60
C LEU A 166 -15.67 -4.22 -4.62
N LYS A 167 -16.30 -3.04 -4.71
CA LYS A 167 -17.40 -2.82 -5.65
C LYS A 167 -16.93 -2.59 -7.09
N ASN A 168 -15.80 -1.91 -7.28
CA ASN A 168 -15.41 -1.39 -8.59
C ASN A 168 -14.21 -2.11 -9.24
N TYR A 169 -13.39 -2.80 -8.44
CA TYR A 169 -12.16 -3.46 -8.89
C TYR A 169 -12.03 -4.89 -8.30
N PRO A 170 -13.01 -5.77 -8.56
CA PRO A 170 -12.94 -7.17 -8.12
C PRO A 170 -11.75 -7.91 -8.76
N ALA A 171 -11.37 -9.08 -8.24
CA ALA A 171 -10.19 -9.87 -8.62
C ALA A 171 -9.95 -10.11 -10.12
N ARG A 172 -10.97 -10.00 -10.98
CA ARG A 172 -10.87 -10.17 -12.45
C ARG A 172 -11.09 -8.87 -13.22
N SER A 173 -11.10 -7.74 -12.52
CA SER A 173 -11.25 -6.43 -13.14
C SER A 173 -9.99 -6.06 -13.91
N ASP A 174 -10.19 -5.58 -15.13
CA ASP A 174 -9.21 -4.93 -16.00
C ASP A 174 -9.33 -3.39 -15.95
N LYS A 175 -10.20 -2.87 -15.08
CA LYS A 175 -10.41 -1.43 -14.95
C LYS A 175 -9.14 -0.79 -14.41
N GLN A 176 -8.63 0.18 -15.14
CA GLN A 176 -7.47 0.96 -14.76
C GLN A 176 -7.74 1.75 -13.47
N ILE A 177 -6.80 1.69 -12.53
CA ILE A 177 -6.79 2.53 -11.33
C ILE A 177 -6.51 3.98 -11.74
N LYS A 178 -7.16 4.91 -11.04
CA LYS A 178 -6.89 6.35 -11.15
C LYS A 178 -6.60 6.92 -9.77
N ARG A 179 -5.35 7.32 -9.53
CA ARG A 179 -4.87 7.87 -8.27
C ARG A 179 -5.77 8.98 -7.75
N GLU A 180 -6.06 9.98 -8.59
CA GLU A 180 -6.87 11.13 -8.19
C GLU A 180 -8.29 10.77 -7.75
N GLU A 181 -8.89 9.76 -8.38
CA GLU A 181 -10.23 9.27 -8.03
C GLU A 181 -10.22 8.70 -6.61
N LEU A 182 -9.25 7.83 -6.32
CA LEU A 182 -9.16 7.16 -5.02
C LEU A 182 -8.78 8.13 -3.90
N LEU A 183 -7.83 9.04 -4.14
CA LEU A 183 -7.44 10.02 -3.12
C LEU A 183 -8.59 10.97 -2.74
N LYS A 184 -9.49 11.30 -3.68
CA LYS A 184 -10.69 12.10 -3.38
C LYS A 184 -11.68 11.38 -2.45
N LEU A 185 -11.70 10.04 -2.42
CA LEU A 185 -12.61 9.28 -1.54
C LEU A 185 -12.27 9.42 -0.06
N ILE A 186 -10.99 9.66 0.23
CA ILE A 186 -10.42 9.72 1.59
C ILE A 186 -9.81 11.09 1.92
N SER A 187 -10.13 12.11 1.11
CA SER A 187 -9.68 13.49 1.33
C SER A 187 -10.37 14.11 2.53
#